data_AF-A0A2M7R0D6-F1
#
_entry.id   AF-A0A2M7R0D6-F1
#
_cell.length_a   1.000
_cell.length_b   1.000
_cell.length_c   1.000
_cell.angle_alpha   90.00
_cell.angle_beta   90.00
_cell.angle_gamma   90.00
#
_symmetry.space_group_name_H-M   'P 1'
#
loop_
_entity.id
_entity.type
_entity.pdbx_description
1 polymer ?
#
loop_
_entity_poly.entity_id
_entity_poly.type
_entity_poly.pdbx_seq_one_letter_code
_entity_poly.pdbx_strand_id
1 'polypeptide(L)'
;MSKVSIFIFVLFIAALAVFAIFNQEVTTVKIPFGKTYETPTIALVLLSGAVGALVMLLVFVVRDTKRFLDSWQYQKKQKKEAKAQELYSKAVNYLQAHHNQNDAKELLKEVLTEEPEHLNAMLQLGDIAFSEDDFQRAREYYQTAWDLNPQSLEALFALERLMERTGRWPDTLRYIEEILEIDEGNLSALYKKRDIVERLDRWDDLIFVQKAIFKNEHTEKDRNRERQNLVGYKYEYGRHSLENGELEKAKKAFRTVLRLEKDFIPATIGLAEVLLREGETEEAINLLEKSYEQTSSMIVLSRLEDLLINVGEPVRLLRIYKNSLSKNPQNPLMKFLLGKLYYRLEMIDDAFETLTSIDTGGAAYPDLHQLMGKLYIKRNQIDRAVYEFKRALDIYKPVFSLSYRCKDCGYTSSEWSGRCTNCKKWSTYQFDL
;
A
#
# COMPACT_ATOMS: atom_id res chain seq x y z
N MET A 1 -11.99 -17.00 -66.42
CA MET A 1 -10.94 -17.96 -66.84
C MET A 1 -9.91 -17.22 -67.67
N SER A 2 -8.61 -17.44 -67.46
CA SER A 2 -7.56 -16.73 -68.21
C SER A 2 -7.45 -17.28 -69.63
N LYS A 3 -6.96 -16.48 -70.59
CA LYS A 3 -6.71 -16.92 -71.99
C LYS A 3 -5.84 -18.19 -72.08
N VAL A 4 -5.00 -18.41 -71.06
CA VAL A 4 -4.12 -19.59 -70.93
C VAL A 4 -4.93 -20.88 -70.68
N SER A 5 -5.97 -20.84 -69.85
CA SER A 5 -6.82 -22.00 -69.59
C SER A 5 -7.55 -22.49 -70.85
N ILE A 6 -7.99 -21.55 -71.70
CA ILE A 6 -8.66 -21.87 -72.97
C ILE A 6 -7.67 -22.53 -73.94
N PHE A 7 -6.45 -22.00 -74.05
CA PHE A 7 -5.40 -22.57 -74.92
C PHE A 7 -5.01 -23.99 -74.51
N ILE A 8 -4.81 -24.24 -73.21
CA ILE A 8 -4.49 -25.57 -72.68
C ILE A 8 -5.65 -26.56 -72.94
N PHE A 9 -6.89 -26.12 -72.78
CA PHE A 9 -8.07 -26.95 -73.05
C PHE A 9 -8.18 -27.34 -74.53
N VAL A 10 -7.91 -26.41 -75.46
CA VAL A 10 -7.90 -26.69 -76.90
C VAL A 10 -6.79 -27.69 -77.27
N LEU A 11 -5.58 -27.53 -76.71
CA LEU A 11 -4.47 -28.48 -76.88
C LEU A 11 -4.82 -29.87 -76.36
N PHE A 12 -5.49 -29.96 -75.21
CA PHE A 12 -5.95 -31.22 -74.61
C PHE A 12 -6.98 -31.93 -75.50
N ILE A 13 -7.96 -31.19 -76.05
CA ILE A 13 -8.94 -31.75 -77.00
C ILE A 13 -8.25 -32.23 -78.28
N ALA A 14 -7.30 -31.47 -78.83
CA ALA A 14 -6.56 -31.87 -80.02
C ALA A 14 -5.75 -33.15 -79.79
N ALA A 15 -5.08 -33.27 -78.64
CA ALA A 15 -4.35 -34.47 -78.25
C ALA A 15 -5.27 -35.69 -78.08
N LEU A 16 -6.45 -35.51 -77.47
CA LEU A 16 -7.47 -36.56 -77.34
C LEU A 16 -7.99 -37.03 -78.72
N ALA A 17 -8.21 -36.10 -79.66
CA ALA A 17 -8.66 -36.43 -81.01
C ALA A 17 -7.62 -37.26 -81.78
N VAL A 18 -6.33 -36.90 -81.65
CA VAL A 18 -5.23 -37.69 -82.24
C VAL A 18 -5.18 -39.08 -81.59
N PHE A 19 -5.25 -39.16 -80.25
CA PHE A 19 -5.26 -40.43 -79.54
C PHE A 19 -6.43 -41.35 -79.93
N ALA A 20 -7.61 -40.77 -80.20
CA ALA A 20 -8.81 -41.46 -80.67
C ALA A 20 -8.61 -42.16 -82.02
N ILE A 21 -7.93 -41.48 -82.94
CA ILE A 21 -7.72 -41.99 -84.30
C ILE A 21 -6.79 -43.20 -84.28
N PHE A 22 -5.75 -43.19 -83.42
CA PHE A 22 -4.73 -44.23 -83.36
C PHE A 22 -5.07 -45.42 -82.44
N ASN A 23 -6.09 -45.35 -81.60
CA ASN A 23 -6.46 -46.41 -80.64
C ASN A 23 -7.92 -46.87 -80.81
N GLN A 24 -8.19 -47.62 -81.89
CA GLN A 24 -9.52 -48.16 -82.20
C GLN A 24 -9.79 -49.56 -81.61
N GLU A 25 -8.86 -50.10 -80.81
CA GLU A 25 -8.98 -51.44 -80.25
C GLU A 25 -10.10 -51.54 -79.19
N VAL A 26 -10.81 -52.66 -79.20
CA VAL A 26 -11.86 -52.96 -78.20
C VAL A 26 -11.25 -53.67 -76.99
N THR A 27 -11.60 -53.21 -75.80
CA THR A 27 -11.19 -53.82 -74.52
C THR A 27 -12.38 -54.54 -73.89
N THR A 28 -12.15 -55.78 -73.45
CA THR A 28 -13.18 -56.57 -72.75
C THR A 28 -13.17 -56.24 -71.27
N VAL A 29 -14.23 -55.57 -70.80
CA VAL A 29 -14.41 -55.23 -69.39
C VAL A 29 -15.28 -56.29 -68.72
N LYS A 30 -14.73 -56.99 -67.73
CA LYS A 30 -15.46 -57.98 -66.93
C LYS A 30 -15.92 -57.35 -65.62
N ILE A 31 -17.23 -57.13 -65.48
CA ILE A 31 -17.82 -56.62 -64.24
C ILE A 31 -18.10 -57.80 -63.31
N PRO A 32 -17.88 -57.68 -61.98
CA PRO A 32 -18.34 -58.68 -61.02
C PRO A 32 -19.82 -58.98 -61.23
N PHE A 33 -20.22 -60.26 -61.18
CA PHE A 33 -21.57 -60.78 -61.47
C PHE A 33 -21.96 -60.96 -62.96
N GLY A 34 -20.96 -61.14 -63.84
CA GLY A 34 -21.09 -62.06 -64.99
C GLY A 34 -21.44 -61.44 -66.34
N LYS A 35 -21.51 -60.12 -66.47
CA LYS A 35 -21.65 -59.46 -67.78
C LYS A 35 -20.30 -58.97 -68.29
N THR A 36 -19.96 -59.35 -69.51
CA THR A 36 -18.78 -58.88 -70.24
C THR A 36 -19.21 -57.86 -71.29
N TYR A 37 -18.59 -56.69 -71.29
CA TYR A 37 -18.85 -55.65 -72.27
C TYR A 37 -17.59 -55.40 -73.10
N GLU A 38 -17.76 -55.31 -74.42
CA GLU A 38 -16.71 -54.83 -75.32
C GLU A 38 -16.85 -53.34 -75.47
N THR A 39 -15.86 -52.59 -74.99
CA THR A 39 -15.84 -51.13 -75.05
C THR A 39 -14.56 -50.66 -75.73
N PRO A 40 -14.60 -49.66 -76.62
CA PRO A 40 -13.38 -49.06 -77.17
C PRO A 40 -12.47 -48.54 -76.05
N THR A 41 -11.15 -48.74 -76.14
CA THR A 41 -10.17 -48.25 -75.14
C THR A 41 -10.31 -46.75 -74.88
N ILE A 42 -10.61 -45.97 -75.92
CA ILE A 42 -10.86 -44.53 -75.78
C ILE A 42 -12.04 -44.21 -74.83
N ALA A 43 -13.09 -45.03 -74.82
CA ALA A 43 -14.23 -44.80 -73.93
C ALA A 43 -13.83 -44.93 -72.46
N LEU A 44 -12.91 -45.85 -72.14
CA LEU A 44 -12.35 -46.02 -70.79
C LEU A 44 -11.44 -44.86 -70.40
N VAL A 45 -10.61 -44.37 -71.32
CA VAL A 45 -9.74 -43.20 -71.07
C VAL A 45 -10.58 -41.96 -70.81
N LEU A 46 -11.61 -41.69 -71.63
CA LEU A 46 -12.55 -40.60 -71.42
C LEU A 46 -13.33 -40.73 -70.11
N LEU A 47 -13.75 -41.96 -69.75
CA LEU A 47 -14.40 -42.23 -68.46
C LEU A 47 -13.47 -41.90 -67.29
N SER A 48 -12.20 -42.31 -67.34
CA SER A 48 -11.23 -42.04 -66.27
C SER A 48 -10.96 -40.53 -66.11
N GLY A 49 -10.85 -39.81 -67.24
CA GLY A 49 -10.73 -38.35 -67.24
C GLY A 49 -11.98 -37.65 -66.70
N ALA A 50 -13.17 -38.15 -67.06
CA ALA A 50 -14.44 -37.63 -66.55
C ALA A 50 -14.58 -37.86 -65.03
N VAL A 51 -14.20 -39.03 -64.52
CA VAL A 51 -14.18 -39.33 -63.08
C VAL A 51 -13.17 -38.42 -62.37
N GLY A 52 -11.96 -38.24 -62.90
CA GLY A 52 -10.96 -37.33 -62.34
C GLY A 52 -11.44 -35.88 -62.30
N ALA A 53 -12.05 -35.40 -63.38
CA ALA A 53 -12.65 -34.06 -63.44
C ALA A 53 -13.82 -33.90 -62.45
N LEU A 54 -14.66 -34.93 -62.30
CA LEU A 54 -15.76 -34.96 -61.33
C LEU A 54 -15.23 -34.87 -59.89
N VAL A 55 -14.19 -35.64 -59.56
CA VAL A 55 -13.54 -35.60 -58.24
C VAL A 55 -12.91 -34.22 -57.99
N MET A 56 -12.21 -33.65 -58.97
CA MET A 56 -11.64 -32.30 -58.84
C MET A 56 -12.72 -31.24 -58.64
N LEU A 57 -13.84 -31.34 -59.37
CA LEU A 57 -14.99 -30.46 -59.22
C LEU A 57 -15.60 -30.59 -57.82
N LEU A 58 -15.78 -31.81 -57.31
CA LEU A 58 -16.25 -32.06 -55.95
C LEU A 58 -15.31 -31.44 -54.89
N VAL A 59 -13.99 -31.63 -55.03
CA VAL A 59 -12.99 -31.02 -54.13
C VAL A 59 -13.06 -29.49 -54.18
N PHE A 60 -13.22 -28.91 -55.38
CA PHE A 60 -13.31 -27.47 -55.55
C PHE A 60 -14.59 -26.91 -54.91
N VAL A 61 -15.73 -27.57 -55.11
CA VAL A 61 -17.01 -27.21 -54.48
C VAL A 61 -16.88 -27.28 -52.96
N VAL A 62 -16.38 -28.37 -52.39
CA VAL A 62 -16.20 -28.50 -50.93
C VAL A 62 -15.29 -27.40 -50.38
N ARG A 63 -14.16 -27.11 -51.06
CA ARG A 63 -13.22 -26.07 -50.63
C ARG A 63 -13.83 -24.67 -50.67
N ASP A 64 -14.52 -24.34 -51.76
CA ASP A 64 -15.11 -23.01 -51.94
C ASP A 64 -16.34 -22.82 -51.04
N THR A 65 -17.13 -23.87 -50.80
CA THR A 65 -18.20 -23.86 -49.79
C THR A 65 -17.63 -23.63 -48.40
N LYS A 66 -16.53 -24.31 -48.02
CA LYS A 66 -15.87 -24.06 -46.74
C LYS A 66 -15.38 -22.61 -46.62
N ARG A 67 -14.67 -22.10 -47.64
CA ARG A 67 -14.19 -20.71 -47.66
C ARG A 67 -15.33 -19.69 -47.57
N PHE A 68 -16.45 -19.98 -48.22
CA PHE A 68 -17.65 -19.14 -48.15
C PHE A 68 -18.27 -19.16 -46.74
N LEU A 69 -18.35 -20.32 -46.10
CA LEU A 69 -18.83 -20.43 -44.72
C LEU A 69 -17.91 -19.69 -43.74
N ASP A 70 -16.60 -19.87 -43.87
CA ASP A 70 -15.60 -19.20 -43.04
C ASP A 70 -15.68 -17.67 -43.22
N SER A 71 -15.79 -17.18 -44.46
CA SER A 71 -15.90 -15.74 -44.73
C SER A 71 -17.24 -15.16 -44.27
N TRP A 72 -18.33 -15.92 -44.37
CA TRP A 72 -19.64 -15.52 -43.87
C TRP A 72 -19.67 -15.46 -42.33
N GLN A 73 -19.09 -16.45 -41.65
CA GLN A 73 -18.95 -16.44 -40.19
C GLN A 73 -18.08 -15.27 -39.72
N TYR A 74 -16.97 -15.02 -40.42
CA TYR A 74 -16.11 -13.87 -40.15
C TYR A 74 -16.84 -12.54 -40.31
N GLN A 75 -17.58 -12.34 -41.41
CA GLN A 75 -18.39 -11.14 -41.62
C GLN A 75 -19.50 -10.98 -40.57
N LYS A 76 -20.15 -12.09 -40.18
CA LYS A 76 -21.16 -12.07 -39.12
C LYS A 76 -20.56 -11.68 -37.77
N LYS A 77 -19.38 -12.21 -37.43
CA LYS A 77 -18.64 -11.86 -36.21
C LYS A 77 -18.26 -10.38 -36.20
N GLN A 78 -17.66 -9.89 -37.28
CA GLN A 78 -17.30 -8.48 -37.45
C GLN A 78 -18.49 -7.54 -37.34
N LYS A 79 -19.65 -7.92 -37.88
CA LYS A 79 -20.88 -7.12 -37.75
C LYS A 79 -21.38 -7.07 -36.30
N LYS A 80 -21.24 -8.18 -35.55
CA LYS A 80 -21.57 -8.22 -34.12
C LYS A 80 -20.59 -7.37 -33.31
N GLU A 81 -19.28 -7.53 -33.53
CA GLU A 81 -18.21 -6.73 -32.93
C GLU A 81 -18.46 -5.23 -33.14
N ALA A 82 -18.75 -4.80 -34.38
CA ALA A 82 -19.05 -3.41 -34.69
C ALA A 82 -20.33 -2.90 -33.98
N LYS A 83 -21.38 -3.71 -33.92
CA LYS A 83 -22.63 -3.36 -33.25
C LYS A 83 -22.43 -3.25 -31.72
N ALA A 84 -21.72 -4.19 -31.13
CA ALA A 84 -21.39 -4.19 -29.71
C ALA A 84 -20.55 -2.95 -29.35
N GLN A 85 -19.55 -2.62 -30.17
CA GLN A 85 -18.73 -1.41 -29.98
C GLN A 85 -19.55 -0.11 -30.09
N GLU A 86 -20.51 -0.04 -31.03
CA GLU A 86 -21.42 1.11 -31.15
C GLU A 86 -22.31 1.26 -29.90
N LEU A 87 -22.92 0.16 -29.44
CA LEU A 87 -23.75 0.14 -28.24
C LEU A 87 -22.94 0.50 -26.99
N TYR A 88 -21.73 -0.04 -26.86
CA TYR A 88 -20.81 0.26 -25.76
C TYR A 88 -20.44 1.75 -25.75
N SER A 89 -20.13 2.32 -26.91
CA SER A 89 -19.80 3.75 -27.03
C SER A 89 -20.98 4.64 -26.61
N LYS A 90 -22.21 4.27 -26.98
CA LYS A 90 -23.44 4.94 -26.53
C LYS A 90 -23.59 4.84 -25.00
N ALA A 91 -23.43 3.64 -24.43
CA ALA A 91 -23.54 3.43 -23.00
C ALA A 91 -22.52 4.28 -22.20
N VAL A 92 -21.26 4.33 -22.65
CA VAL A 92 -20.22 5.16 -22.02
C VAL A 92 -20.59 6.65 -22.07
N ASN A 93 -21.14 7.13 -23.19
CA ASN A 93 -21.60 8.52 -23.29
C ASN A 93 -22.72 8.85 -22.27
N TYR A 94 -23.67 7.92 -22.06
CA TYR A 94 -24.70 8.08 -21.03
C TYR A 94 -24.10 8.15 -19.62
N LEU A 95 -23.12 7.29 -19.32
CA LEU A 95 -22.42 7.30 -18.03
C LEU A 95 -21.65 8.61 -17.80
N GLN A 96 -20.92 9.10 -18.81
CA GLN A 96 -20.14 10.34 -18.71
C GLN A 96 -21.00 11.58 -18.57
N ALA A 97 -22.16 11.61 -19.23
CA ALA A 97 -23.05 12.76 -19.17
C ALA A 97 -23.85 12.83 -17.85
N HIS A 98 -23.63 11.90 -16.91
CA HIS A 98 -24.45 11.68 -15.71
C HIS A 98 -25.96 11.58 -16.01
N HIS A 99 -26.29 11.31 -17.27
CA HIS A 99 -27.65 11.24 -17.76
C HIS A 99 -28.05 9.77 -17.73
N ASN A 100 -28.69 9.36 -16.64
CA ASN A 100 -29.44 8.11 -16.49
C ASN A 100 -28.60 6.81 -16.55
N GLN A 101 -28.13 6.34 -15.39
CA GLN A 101 -27.44 5.05 -15.23
C GLN A 101 -28.29 3.85 -15.69
N ASN A 102 -29.63 3.94 -15.64
CA ASN A 102 -30.49 2.83 -16.07
C ASN A 102 -30.42 2.59 -17.58
N ASP A 103 -30.41 3.64 -18.40
CA ASP A 103 -30.30 3.51 -19.85
C ASP A 103 -28.94 2.94 -20.25
N ALA A 104 -27.87 3.40 -19.58
CA ALA A 104 -26.54 2.82 -19.76
C ALA A 104 -26.50 1.33 -19.39
N LYS A 105 -27.13 0.94 -18.29
CA LYS A 105 -27.21 -0.46 -17.84
C LYS A 105 -27.91 -1.35 -18.86
N GLU A 106 -29.03 -0.90 -19.42
CA GLU A 106 -29.74 -1.66 -20.47
C GLU A 106 -28.90 -1.77 -21.75
N LEU A 107 -28.27 -0.68 -22.20
CA LEU A 107 -27.35 -0.72 -23.35
C LEU A 107 -26.17 -1.66 -23.11
N LEU A 108 -25.59 -1.69 -21.92
CA LEU A 108 -24.49 -2.61 -21.59
C LEU A 108 -24.95 -4.07 -21.54
N LYS A 109 -26.17 -4.35 -21.09
CA LYS A 109 -26.75 -5.70 -21.21
C LYS A 109 -26.92 -6.09 -22.67
N GLU A 110 -27.36 -5.18 -23.53
CA GLU A 110 -27.44 -5.43 -24.98
C GLU A 110 -26.05 -5.71 -25.58
N VAL A 111 -25.01 -5.00 -25.17
CA VAL A 111 -23.62 -5.31 -25.55
C VAL A 111 -23.29 -6.76 -25.23
N LEU A 112 -23.60 -7.23 -24.02
CA LEU A 112 -23.33 -8.62 -23.62
C LEU A 112 -24.18 -9.66 -24.35
N THR A 113 -25.34 -9.30 -24.91
CA THR A 113 -26.11 -10.20 -25.77
C THR A 113 -25.50 -10.38 -27.17
N GLU A 114 -24.83 -9.35 -27.69
CA GLU A 114 -24.09 -9.43 -28.95
C GLU A 114 -22.73 -10.09 -28.74
N GLU A 115 -22.04 -9.72 -27.65
CA GLU A 115 -20.71 -10.19 -27.24
C GLU A 115 -20.64 -10.57 -25.75
N PRO A 116 -20.88 -11.85 -25.42
CA PRO A 116 -20.86 -12.33 -24.04
C PRO A 116 -19.51 -12.19 -23.33
N GLU A 117 -18.40 -12.02 -24.07
CA GLU A 117 -17.04 -11.93 -23.54
C GLU A 117 -16.48 -10.50 -23.57
N HIS A 118 -17.36 -9.48 -23.65
CA HIS A 118 -16.94 -8.09 -23.72
C HIS A 118 -16.49 -7.53 -22.35
N LEU A 119 -15.19 -7.65 -22.07
CA LEU A 119 -14.55 -7.28 -20.79
C LEU A 119 -15.01 -5.93 -20.23
N ASN A 120 -14.90 -4.85 -21.01
CA ASN A 120 -15.21 -3.51 -20.53
C ASN A 120 -16.70 -3.33 -20.19
N ALA A 121 -17.60 -4.07 -20.84
CA ALA A 121 -19.03 -3.97 -20.58
C ALA A 121 -19.37 -4.65 -19.24
N MET A 122 -18.71 -5.77 -18.93
CA MET A 122 -18.80 -6.40 -17.61
C MET A 122 -18.27 -5.48 -16.51
N LEU A 123 -17.11 -4.83 -16.71
CA LEU A 123 -16.57 -3.89 -15.74
C LEU A 123 -17.53 -2.73 -15.48
N GLN A 124 -18.09 -2.11 -16.51
CA GLN A 124 -19.06 -1.02 -16.36
C GLN A 124 -20.36 -1.48 -15.68
N LEU A 125 -20.87 -2.68 -15.99
CA LEU A 125 -22.03 -3.24 -15.29
C LEU A 125 -21.73 -3.54 -13.82
N GLY A 126 -20.53 -4.02 -13.54
CA GLY A 126 -20.03 -4.20 -12.17
C GLY A 126 -19.93 -2.87 -11.42
N ASP A 127 -19.44 -1.81 -12.06
CA ASP A 127 -19.37 -0.46 -11.49
C ASP A 127 -20.77 0.10 -11.16
N ILE A 128 -21.74 -0.09 -12.07
CA ILE A 128 -23.14 0.29 -11.83
C ILE A 128 -23.70 -0.50 -10.65
N ALA A 129 -23.56 -1.83 -10.64
CA ALA A 129 -24.03 -2.67 -9.53
C ALA A 129 -23.36 -2.30 -8.19
N PHE A 130 -22.07 -1.97 -8.22
CA PHE A 130 -21.33 -1.48 -7.05
C PHE A 130 -21.90 -0.15 -6.54
N SER A 131 -22.26 0.77 -7.43
CA SER A 131 -22.88 2.05 -7.07
C SER A 131 -24.32 1.91 -6.52
N GLU A 132 -25.01 0.83 -6.90
CA GLU A 132 -26.32 0.44 -6.38
C GLU A 132 -26.24 -0.35 -5.05
N ASP A 133 -25.03 -0.52 -4.48
CA ASP A 133 -24.72 -1.38 -3.32
C ASP A 133 -25.11 -2.87 -3.53
N ASP A 134 -25.36 -3.31 -4.77
CA ASP A 134 -25.56 -4.73 -5.13
C ASP A 134 -24.20 -5.43 -5.28
N PHE A 135 -23.53 -5.62 -4.14
CA PHE A 135 -22.17 -6.17 -4.08
C PHE A 135 -22.07 -7.61 -4.61
N GLN A 136 -23.17 -8.36 -4.58
CA GLN A 136 -23.20 -9.72 -5.09
C GLN A 136 -23.09 -9.73 -6.62
N ARG A 137 -23.94 -8.94 -7.31
CA ARG A 137 -23.83 -8.82 -8.77
C ARG A 137 -22.56 -8.12 -9.21
N ALA A 138 -22.10 -7.11 -8.47
CA ALA A 138 -20.83 -6.46 -8.76
C ALA A 138 -19.69 -7.49 -8.75
N ARG A 139 -19.66 -8.39 -7.75
CA ARG A 139 -18.68 -9.49 -7.69
C ARG A 139 -18.76 -10.40 -8.91
N GLU A 140 -19.96 -10.82 -9.29
CA GLU A 140 -20.17 -11.72 -10.42
C GLU A 140 -19.64 -11.11 -11.72
N TYR A 141 -19.96 -9.83 -12.00
CA TYR A 141 -19.46 -9.14 -13.17
C TYR A 141 -17.93 -8.97 -13.16
N TYR A 142 -17.36 -8.53 -12.04
CA TYR A 142 -15.91 -8.35 -11.94
C TYR A 142 -15.14 -9.67 -12.00
N GLN A 143 -15.67 -10.74 -11.39
CA GLN A 143 -15.06 -12.06 -11.44
C GLN A 143 -15.10 -12.61 -12.87
N THR A 144 -16.24 -12.48 -13.56
CA THR A 144 -16.33 -12.91 -14.97
C THR A 144 -15.36 -12.11 -15.84
N ALA A 145 -15.24 -10.79 -15.62
CA ALA A 145 -14.27 -9.96 -16.30
C ALA A 145 -12.82 -10.44 -16.07
N TRP A 146 -12.48 -10.81 -14.82
CA TRP A 146 -11.17 -11.35 -14.49
C TRP A 146 -10.95 -12.76 -15.08
N ASP A 147 -11.96 -13.62 -15.11
CA ASP A 147 -11.86 -14.96 -15.71
C ASP A 147 -11.61 -14.89 -17.22
N LEU A 148 -12.18 -13.89 -17.91
CA LEU A 148 -11.94 -13.62 -19.33
C LEU A 148 -10.52 -13.11 -19.60
N ASN A 149 -9.99 -12.27 -18.71
CA ASN A 149 -8.63 -11.76 -18.80
C ASN A 149 -7.96 -11.71 -17.42
N PRO A 150 -7.26 -12.80 -17.02
CA PRO A 150 -6.63 -12.89 -15.70
C PRO A 150 -5.55 -11.84 -15.43
N GLN A 151 -5.01 -11.19 -16.46
CA GLN A 151 -4.01 -10.13 -16.35
C GLN A 151 -4.62 -8.72 -16.39
N SER A 152 -5.95 -8.59 -16.41
CA SER A 152 -6.61 -7.29 -16.38
C SER A 152 -6.45 -6.62 -15.01
N LEU A 153 -5.57 -5.61 -14.96
CA LEU A 153 -5.41 -4.75 -13.78
C LEU A 153 -6.72 -4.06 -13.40
N GLU A 154 -7.53 -3.65 -14.39
CA GLU A 154 -8.81 -2.98 -14.16
C GLU A 154 -9.81 -3.88 -13.43
N ALA A 155 -9.90 -5.17 -13.83
CA ALA A 155 -10.75 -6.14 -13.15
C ALA A 155 -10.26 -6.43 -11.71
N LEU A 156 -8.94 -6.56 -11.52
CA LEU A 156 -8.36 -6.77 -10.20
C LEU A 156 -8.58 -5.57 -9.27
N PHE A 157 -8.39 -4.33 -9.75
CA PHE A 157 -8.70 -3.13 -8.97
C PHE A 157 -10.20 -3.04 -8.63
N ALA A 158 -11.08 -3.48 -9.53
CA ALA A 158 -12.51 -3.49 -9.25
C ALA A 158 -12.89 -4.51 -8.16
N LEU A 159 -12.30 -5.71 -8.18
CA LEU A 159 -12.44 -6.72 -7.12
C LEU A 159 -11.83 -6.25 -5.79
N GLU A 160 -10.64 -5.65 -5.82
CA GLU A 160 -9.96 -5.08 -4.66
C GLU A 160 -10.85 -4.04 -3.97
N ARG A 161 -11.36 -3.07 -4.74
CA ARG A 161 -12.26 -2.01 -4.25
C ARG A 161 -13.56 -2.59 -3.68
N LEU A 162 -14.10 -3.65 -4.26
CA LEU A 162 -15.26 -4.36 -3.75
C LEU A 162 -14.98 -5.03 -2.39
N MET A 163 -13.83 -5.69 -2.25
CA MET A 163 -13.43 -6.30 -0.98
C MET A 163 -13.13 -5.26 0.10
N GLU A 164 -12.49 -4.15 -0.28
CA GLU A 164 -12.24 -3.01 0.62
C GLU A 164 -13.57 -2.43 1.14
N ARG A 165 -14.55 -2.18 0.25
CA ARG A 165 -15.87 -1.67 0.61
C ARG A 165 -16.65 -2.60 1.56
N THR A 166 -16.45 -3.91 1.42
CA THR A 166 -17.09 -4.92 2.28
C THR A 166 -16.28 -5.26 3.54
N GLY A 167 -15.15 -4.59 3.77
CA GLY A 167 -14.30 -4.78 4.96
C GLY A 167 -13.55 -6.12 5.00
N ARG A 168 -13.43 -6.81 3.86
CA ARG A 168 -12.80 -8.13 3.71
C ARG A 168 -11.29 -8.00 3.51
N TRP A 169 -10.58 -7.48 4.51
CA TRP A 169 -9.15 -7.14 4.41
C TRP A 169 -8.23 -8.25 3.89
N PRO A 170 -8.39 -9.54 4.27
CA PRO A 170 -7.55 -10.61 3.72
C PRO A 170 -7.74 -10.79 2.21
N ASP A 171 -8.98 -10.68 1.71
CA ASP A 171 -9.28 -10.77 0.28
C ASP A 171 -8.75 -9.54 -0.46
N THR A 172 -8.87 -8.35 0.15
CA THR A 172 -8.27 -7.11 -0.38
C THR A 172 -6.75 -7.26 -0.56
N LEU A 173 -6.04 -7.76 0.45
CA LEU A 173 -4.59 -8.00 0.36
C LEU A 173 -4.24 -9.02 -0.73
N ARG A 174 -5.02 -10.09 -0.88
CA ARG A 174 -4.82 -11.06 -1.95
C ARG A 174 -4.93 -10.41 -3.32
N TYR A 175 -5.98 -9.65 -3.61
CA TYR A 175 -6.12 -8.98 -4.91
C TYR A 175 -5.03 -7.92 -5.15
N ILE A 176 -4.59 -7.22 -4.10
CA ILE A 176 -3.43 -6.31 -4.19
C ILE A 176 -2.15 -7.08 -4.54
N GLU A 177 -1.96 -8.28 -4.00
CA GLU A 177 -0.82 -9.14 -4.32
C GLU A 177 -0.86 -9.60 -5.78
N GLU A 178 -2.01 -10.04 -6.29
CA GLU A 178 -2.19 -10.36 -7.72
C GLU A 178 -1.86 -9.16 -8.63
N ILE A 179 -2.26 -7.94 -8.24
CA ILE A 179 -1.92 -6.71 -8.98
C ILE A 179 -0.40 -6.51 -9.00
N LEU A 180 0.28 -6.71 -7.87
CA LEU A 180 1.72 -6.53 -7.73
C LEU A 180 2.53 -7.65 -8.40
N GLU A 181 1.94 -8.83 -8.64
CA GLU A 181 2.55 -9.89 -9.46
C GLU A 181 2.57 -9.51 -10.94
N ILE A 182 1.53 -8.80 -11.42
CA ILE A 182 1.46 -8.31 -12.80
C ILE A 182 2.32 -7.05 -12.98
N ASP A 183 2.25 -6.13 -12.01
CA ASP A 183 2.97 -4.86 -12.00
C ASP A 183 3.59 -4.60 -10.63
N GLU A 184 4.81 -5.09 -10.41
CA GLU A 184 5.59 -4.88 -9.18
C GLU A 184 5.80 -3.39 -8.84
N GLY A 185 5.71 -2.52 -9.85
CA GLY A 185 5.92 -1.09 -9.76
C GLY A 185 4.65 -0.30 -9.44
N ASN A 186 3.50 -0.96 -9.30
CA ASN A 186 2.22 -0.28 -9.19
C ASN A 186 2.10 0.51 -7.87
N LEU A 187 2.38 1.81 -7.92
CA LEU A 187 2.35 2.67 -6.74
C LEU A 187 0.96 2.71 -6.07
N SER A 188 -0.13 2.65 -6.84
CA SER A 188 -1.49 2.64 -6.30
C SER A 188 -1.73 1.40 -5.42
N ALA A 189 -1.37 0.21 -5.92
CA ALA A 189 -1.47 -1.03 -5.17
C ALA A 189 -0.51 -1.06 -3.97
N LEU A 190 0.71 -0.54 -4.12
CA LEU A 190 1.67 -0.43 -3.02
C LEU A 190 1.17 0.49 -1.89
N TYR A 191 0.57 1.64 -2.22
CA TYR A 191 -0.02 2.53 -1.20
C TYR A 191 -1.20 1.87 -0.49
N LYS A 192 -2.09 1.21 -1.23
CA LYS A 192 -3.20 0.44 -0.63
C LYS A 192 -2.68 -0.67 0.27
N LYS A 193 -1.66 -1.42 -0.17
CA LYS A 193 -1.00 -2.45 0.66
C LYS A 193 -0.46 -1.86 1.95
N ARG A 194 0.27 -0.74 1.85
CA ARG A 194 0.84 -0.04 3.01
C ARG A 194 -0.24 0.34 4.01
N ASP A 195 -1.32 0.97 3.55
CA ASP A 195 -2.38 1.48 4.43
C ASP A 195 -3.09 0.32 5.17
N ILE A 196 -3.30 -0.82 4.52
CA ILE A 196 -3.89 -2.02 5.15
C ILE A 196 -2.91 -2.64 6.15
N VAL A 197 -1.66 -2.84 5.75
CA VAL A 197 -0.62 -3.43 6.61
C VAL A 197 -0.36 -2.56 7.85
N GLU A 198 -0.41 -1.23 7.69
CA GLU A 198 -0.33 -0.27 8.79
C GLU A 198 -1.51 -0.39 9.75
N ARG A 199 -2.74 -0.55 9.25
CA ARG A 199 -3.93 -0.77 10.11
C ARG A 199 -3.88 -2.09 10.88
N LEU A 200 -3.19 -3.09 10.33
CA LEU A 200 -3.02 -4.40 10.95
C LEU A 200 -1.78 -4.47 11.86
N ASP A 201 -1.06 -3.36 12.06
CA ASP A 201 0.19 -3.27 12.82
C ASP A 201 1.25 -4.32 12.39
N ARG A 202 1.23 -4.72 11.11
CA ARG A 202 2.18 -5.68 10.52
C ARG A 202 3.48 -4.98 10.12
N TRP A 203 4.22 -4.49 11.11
CA TRP A 203 5.39 -3.62 10.92
C TRP A 203 6.52 -4.25 10.10
N ASP A 204 6.73 -5.57 10.21
CA ASP A 204 7.71 -6.31 9.42
C ASP A 204 7.43 -6.16 7.92
N ASP A 205 6.18 -6.42 7.50
CA ASP A 205 5.75 -6.31 6.10
C ASP A 205 5.75 -4.87 5.62
N LEU A 206 5.37 -3.93 6.49
CA LEU A 206 5.28 -2.51 6.16
C LEU A 206 6.62 -1.94 5.69
N ILE A 207 7.73 -2.38 6.29
CA ILE A 207 9.07 -1.95 5.89
C ILE A 207 9.43 -2.45 4.48
N PHE A 208 8.98 -3.64 4.09
CA PHE A 208 9.20 -4.14 2.73
C PHE A 208 8.37 -3.36 1.72
N VAL A 209 7.09 -3.11 2.02
CA VAL A 209 6.22 -2.29 1.17
C VAL A 209 6.79 -0.88 1.01
N GLN A 210 7.23 -0.25 2.10
CA GLN A 210 7.82 1.10 2.04
C GLN A 210 9.08 1.16 1.18
N LYS A 211 9.91 0.11 1.19
CA LYS A 211 11.09 0.03 0.30
C LYS A 211 10.68 -0.11 -1.17
N ALA A 212 9.64 -0.89 -1.46
CA ALA A 212 9.12 -1.03 -2.81
C ALA A 212 8.55 0.30 -3.34
N ILE A 213 7.82 1.05 -2.50
CA ILE A 213 7.36 2.42 -2.83
C ILE A 213 8.56 3.31 -3.16
N PHE A 214 9.57 3.35 -2.29
CA PHE A 214 10.74 4.21 -2.49
C PHE A 214 11.53 3.88 -3.76
N LYS A 215 11.55 2.60 -4.19
CA LYS A 215 12.19 2.15 -5.44
C LYS A 215 11.46 2.65 -6.68
N ASN A 216 10.12 2.71 -6.64
CA ASN A 216 9.26 3.02 -7.79
C ASN A 216 8.81 4.48 -7.84
N GLU A 217 9.12 5.29 -6.84
CA GLU A 217 8.68 6.68 -6.75
C GLU A 217 9.67 7.69 -7.35
N HIS A 218 9.17 8.52 -8.26
CA HIS A 218 10.05 9.33 -9.13
C HIS A 218 10.03 10.84 -8.84
N THR A 219 9.06 11.36 -8.10
CA THR A 219 9.00 12.80 -7.77
C THR A 219 9.79 13.11 -6.50
N GLU A 220 10.44 14.28 -6.44
CA GLU A 220 11.21 14.68 -5.25
C GLU A 220 10.32 14.98 -4.05
N LYS A 221 9.14 15.59 -4.29
CA LYS A 221 8.17 15.88 -3.25
C LYS A 221 7.67 14.61 -2.58
N ASP A 222 7.30 13.60 -3.37
CA ASP A 222 6.79 12.37 -2.80
C ASP A 222 7.91 11.56 -2.13
N ARG A 223 9.13 11.52 -2.71
CA ARG A 223 10.30 10.91 -2.05
C ARG A 223 10.59 11.51 -0.67
N ASN A 224 10.39 12.81 -0.48
CA ASN A 224 10.58 13.45 0.83
C ASN A 224 9.49 13.02 1.83
N ARG A 225 8.22 12.93 1.39
CA ARG A 225 7.12 12.38 2.20
C ARG A 225 7.42 10.93 2.59
N GLU A 226 7.80 10.10 1.64
CA GLU A 226 8.05 8.68 1.88
C GLU A 226 9.32 8.43 2.70
N ARG A 227 10.29 9.35 2.67
CA ARG A 227 11.42 9.35 3.61
C ARG A 227 10.96 9.58 5.05
N GLN A 228 10.08 10.56 5.29
CA GLN A 228 9.53 10.83 6.63
C GLN A 228 8.71 9.63 7.13
N ASN A 229 7.86 9.06 6.26
CA ASN A 229 7.11 7.85 6.58
C ASN A 229 8.04 6.68 6.93
N LEU A 230 9.13 6.48 6.18
CA LEU A 230 10.11 5.43 6.46
C LEU A 230 10.74 5.58 7.86
N VAL A 231 11.05 6.79 8.30
CA VAL A 231 11.57 7.05 9.66
C VAL A 231 10.55 6.58 10.70
N GLY A 232 9.29 7.01 10.54
CA GLY A 232 8.19 6.61 11.42
C GLY A 232 7.95 5.11 11.46
N TYR A 233 7.83 4.47 10.30
CA TYR A 233 7.62 3.01 10.20
C TYR A 233 8.82 2.23 10.74
N LYS A 234 10.05 2.70 10.54
CA LYS A 234 11.24 2.05 11.09
C LYS A 234 11.30 2.15 12.62
N TYR A 235 10.82 3.26 13.18
CA TYR A 235 10.63 3.40 14.61
C TYR A 235 9.58 2.40 15.14
N GLU A 236 8.42 2.28 14.49
CA GLU A 236 7.37 1.35 14.93
C GLU A 236 7.81 -0.11 14.83
N TYR A 237 8.54 -0.46 13.77
CA TYR A 237 9.21 -1.75 13.65
C TYR A 237 10.18 -2.00 14.83
N GLY A 238 10.96 -1.00 15.21
CA GLY A 238 11.88 -1.08 16.35
C GLY A 238 11.15 -1.25 17.69
N ARG A 239 10.05 -0.50 17.90
CA ARG A 239 9.20 -0.62 19.09
C ARG A 239 8.58 -2.01 19.20
N HIS A 240 7.97 -2.50 18.12
CA HIS A 240 7.38 -3.85 18.08
C HIS A 240 8.44 -4.95 18.31
N SER A 241 9.63 -4.79 17.73
CA SER A 241 10.75 -5.73 17.98
C SER A 241 11.17 -5.73 19.46
N LEU A 242 11.19 -4.56 20.11
CA LEU A 242 11.53 -4.42 21.53
C LEU A 242 10.46 -5.05 22.44
N GLU A 243 9.17 -4.87 22.12
CA GLU A 243 8.04 -5.49 22.82
C GLU A 243 8.11 -7.03 22.73
N ASN A 244 8.50 -7.57 21.58
CA ASN A 244 8.69 -9.00 21.37
C ASN A 244 10.03 -9.56 21.93
N GLY A 245 10.88 -8.72 22.53
CA GLY A 245 12.17 -9.12 23.08
C GLY A 245 13.28 -9.35 22.03
N GLU A 246 13.05 -8.98 20.78
CA GLU A 246 14.02 -9.09 19.69
C GLU A 246 15.01 -7.89 19.71
N LEU A 247 15.82 -7.82 20.78
CA LEU A 247 16.68 -6.66 21.11
C LEU A 247 17.59 -6.23 19.96
N GLU A 248 18.23 -7.17 19.25
CA GLU A 248 19.11 -6.86 18.12
C GLU A 248 18.39 -6.17 16.95
N LYS A 249 17.17 -6.62 16.62
CA LYS A 249 16.36 -6.00 15.57
C LYS A 249 15.94 -4.60 15.99
N ALA A 250 15.54 -4.42 17.24
CA ALA A 250 15.19 -3.13 17.81
C ALA A 250 16.39 -2.16 17.81
N LYS A 251 17.57 -2.59 18.31
CA LYS A 251 18.83 -1.82 18.32
C LYS A 251 19.17 -1.32 16.92
N LYS A 252 19.14 -2.21 15.92
CA LYS A 252 19.41 -1.88 14.51
C LYS A 252 18.37 -0.91 13.94
N ALA A 253 17.10 -1.07 14.29
CA ALA A 253 16.03 -0.20 13.83
C ALA A 253 16.18 1.22 14.38
N PHE A 254 16.35 1.38 15.69
CA PHE A 254 16.52 2.70 16.30
C PHE A 254 17.82 3.38 15.85
N ARG A 255 18.93 2.66 15.71
CA ARG A 255 20.16 3.20 15.11
C ARG A 255 19.95 3.69 13.67
N THR A 256 19.12 2.98 12.90
CA THR A 256 18.77 3.41 11.53
C THR A 256 17.96 4.70 11.55
N VAL A 257 16.98 4.80 12.44
CA VAL A 257 16.18 6.02 12.64
C VAL A 257 17.07 7.20 13.01
N LEU A 258 17.94 7.05 14.02
CA LEU A 258 18.83 8.12 14.48
C LEU A 258 19.90 8.52 13.45
N ARG A 259 20.23 7.64 12.49
CA ARG A 259 21.09 7.99 11.36
C ARG A 259 20.36 8.86 10.34
N LEU A 260 19.05 8.65 10.14
CA LEU A 260 18.22 9.43 9.24
C LEU A 260 17.81 10.77 9.88
N GLU A 261 17.40 10.74 11.14
CA GLU A 261 16.96 11.89 11.93
C GLU A 261 17.59 11.82 13.33
N LYS A 262 18.66 12.61 13.53
CA LYS A 262 19.44 12.61 14.77
C LYS A 262 18.64 13.04 16.01
N ASP A 263 17.66 13.91 15.80
CA ASP A 263 16.87 14.53 16.88
C ASP A 263 15.53 13.80 17.12
N PHE A 264 15.40 12.56 16.64
CA PHE A 264 14.20 11.75 16.81
C PHE A 264 14.12 11.16 18.23
N ILE A 265 13.60 11.97 19.16
CA ILE A 265 13.51 11.67 20.60
C ILE A 265 12.98 10.26 20.88
N PRO A 266 11.90 9.77 20.23
CA PRO A 266 11.38 8.45 20.56
C PRO A 266 12.35 7.30 20.27
N ALA A 267 13.16 7.39 19.22
CA ALA A 267 14.15 6.36 18.91
C ALA A 267 15.37 6.44 19.84
N THR A 268 15.75 7.63 20.32
CA THR A 268 16.76 7.75 21.38
C THR A 268 16.30 7.02 22.64
N ILE A 269 15.06 7.25 23.07
CA ILE A 269 14.49 6.59 24.25
C ILE A 269 14.40 5.08 24.04
N GLY A 270 13.88 4.63 22.89
CA GLY A 270 13.81 3.21 22.56
C GLY A 270 15.18 2.52 22.50
N LEU A 271 16.20 3.20 21.96
CA LEU A 271 17.56 2.68 21.94
C LEU A 271 18.17 2.63 23.35
N ALA A 272 17.96 3.66 24.17
CA ALA A 272 18.39 3.65 25.56
C ALA A 272 17.75 2.48 26.34
N GLU A 273 16.46 2.20 26.11
CA GLU A 273 15.80 1.05 26.72
C GLU A 273 16.39 -0.28 26.27
N VAL A 274 16.70 -0.44 24.98
CA VAL A 274 17.39 -1.63 24.47
C VAL A 274 18.75 -1.81 25.18
N LEU A 275 19.56 -0.76 25.25
CA LEU A 275 20.88 -0.79 25.91
C LEU A 275 20.76 -1.17 27.39
N LEU A 276 19.74 -0.65 28.09
CA LEU A 276 19.47 -1.02 29.48
C LEU A 276 19.10 -2.51 29.63
N ARG A 277 18.30 -3.06 28.72
CA ARG A 277 17.95 -4.50 28.73
C ARG A 277 19.14 -5.40 28.39
N GLU A 278 20.11 -4.90 27.63
CA GLU A 278 21.38 -5.58 27.33
C GLU A 278 22.42 -5.43 28.46
N GLY A 279 22.15 -4.60 29.46
CA GLY A 279 23.08 -4.31 30.57
C GLY A 279 24.13 -3.23 30.25
N GLU A 280 24.04 -2.58 29.09
CA GLU A 280 24.92 -1.50 28.65
C GLU A 280 24.49 -0.14 29.26
N THR A 281 24.39 -0.05 30.58
CA THR A 281 23.83 1.11 31.30
C THR A 281 24.58 2.42 31.03
N GLU A 282 25.91 2.39 31.02
CA GLU A 282 26.71 3.60 30.73
C GLU A 282 26.50 4.10 29.30
N GLU A 283 26.34 3.21 28.32
CA GLU A 283 26.05 3.61 26.95
C GLU A 283 24.68 4.27 26.85
N ALA A 284 23.68 3.76 27.57
CA ALA A 284 22.35 4.36 27.64
C ALA A 284 22.39 5.78 28.24
N ILE A 285 23.15 5.98 29.33
CA ILE A 285 23.34 7.30 29.95
C ILE A 285 24.02 8.26 28.97
N ASN A 286 25.14 7.85 28.36
CA ASN A 286 25.88 8.66 27.39
C ASN A 286 25.01 9.06 26.19
N LEU A 287 24.17 8.14 25.70
CA LEU A 287 23.23 8.39 24.61
C LEU A 287 22.19 9.45 24.97
N LEU A 288 21.55 9.32 26.15
CA LEU A 288 20.54 10.25 26.63
C LEU A 288 21.13 11.62 26.94
N GLU A 289 22.32 11.69 27.56
CA GLU A 289 23.05 12.94 27.79
C GLU A 289 23.29 13.69 26.49
N LYS A 290 23.89 13.01 25.50
CA LYS A 290 24.17 13.60 24.20
C LYS A 290 22.91 14.08 23.51
N SER A 291 21.82 13.30 23.59
CA SER A 291 20.55 13.69 23.01
C SER A 291 19.94 14.90 23.72
N TYR A 292 20.05 15.00 25.05
CA TYR A 292 19.61 16.17 25.80
C TYR A 292 20.44 17.41 25.44
N GLU A 293 21.76 17.29 25.31
CA GLU A 293 22.62 18.41 24.92
C GLU A 293 22.25 19.01 23.55
N GLN A 294 21.80 18.17 22.62
CA GLN A 294 21.40 18.56 21.27
C GLN A 294 19.98 19.12 21.22
N THR A 295 19.04 18.45 21.87
CA THR A 295 17.60 18.74 21.72
C THR A 295 17.03 19.64 22.81
N SER A 296 17.71 19.74 23.96
CA SER A 296 17.18 20.32 25.21
C SER A 296 15.79 19.78 25.58
N SER A 297 15.46 18.56 25.14
CA SER A 297 14.16 17.95 25.34
C SER A 297 13.93 17.57 26.80
N MET A 298 12.86 18.10 27.39
CA MET A 298 12.48 17.76 28.77
C MET A 298 12.11 16.28 28.92
N ILE A 299 11.63 15.63 27.85
CA ILE A 299 11.28 14.20 27.87
C ILE A 299 12.55 13.36 28.03
N VAL A 300 13.61 13.71 27.29
CA VAL A 300 14.91 13.07 27.44
C VAL A 300 15.49 13.34 28.83
N LEU A 301 15.38 14.59 29.31
CA LEU A 301 15.86 14.97 30.64
C LEU A 301 15.17 14.17 31.75
N SER A 302 13.85 13.99 31.69
CA SER A 302 13.10 13.18 32.65
C SER A 302 13.56 11.72 32.66
N ARG A 303 13.73 11.11 31.48
CA ARG A 303 14.24 9.72 31.39
C ARG A 303 15.66 9.58 31.92
N LEU A 304 16.50 10.57 31.65
CA LEU A 304 17.88 10.61 32.14
C LEU A 304 17.96 10.83 33.65
N GLU A 305 17.11 11.70 34.21
CA GLU A 305 16.97 11.91 35.65
C GLU A 305 16.56 10.60 36.34
N ASP A 306 15.51 9.94 35.85
CA ASP A 306 15.05 8.66 36.39
C ASP A 306 16.19 7.63 36.39
N LEU A 307 16.93 7.53 35.28
CA LEU A 307 18.03 6.60 35.13
C LEU A 307 19.20 6.90 36.08
N LEU A 308 19.69 8.14 36.12
CA LEU A 308 20.84 8.53 36.95
C LEU A 308 20.53 8.39 38.44
N ILE A 309 19.30 8.70 38.85
CA ILE A 309 18.85 8.49 40.22
C ILE A 309 18.84 7.00 40.59
N ASN A 310 18.34 6.15 39.70
CA ASN A 310 18.26 4.71 39.95
C ASN A 310 19.64 4.04 39.99
N VAL A 311 20.59 4.51 39.17
CA VAL A 311 21.98 4.03 39.17
C VAL A 311 22.78 4.60 40.35
N GLY A 312 22.32 5.70 40.95
CA GLY A 312 22.99 6.34 42.09
C GLY A 312 24.10 7.32 41.67
N GLU A 313 23.99 7.93 40.49
CA GLU A 313 24.92 8.95 39.97
C GLU A 313 24.34 10.38 39.96
N PRO A 314 23.88 10.93 41.09
CA PRO A 314 23.24 12.26 41.11
C PRO A 314 24.21 13.41 40.81
N VAL A 315 25.53 13.19 40.96
CA VAL A 315 26.56 14.19 40.64
C VAL A 315 26.57 14.51 39.14
N ARG A 316 26.35 13.51 38.30
CA ARG A 316 26.25 13.66 36.85
C ARG A 316 25.03 14.48 36.47
N LEU A 317 23.89 14.23 37.13
CA LEU A 317 22.67 15.02 36.99
C LEU A 317 22.86 16.49 37.44
N LEU A 318 23.54 16.72 38.56
CA LEU A 318 23.90 18.08 39.00
C LEU A 318 24.68 18.85 37.93
N ARG A 319 25.66 18.20 37.29
CA ARG A 319 26.44 18.79 36.20
C ARG A 319 25.55 19.14 34.99
N ILE A 320 24.64 18.25 34.61
CA ILE A 320 23.69 18.48 33.50
C ILE A 320 22.82 19.70 33.79
N TYR A 321 22.21 19.78 34.98
CA TYR A 321 21.38 20.92 35.35
C TYR A 321 22.17 22.24 35.41
N LYS A 322 23.38 22.24 35.98
CA LYS A 322 24.26 23.41 36.02
C LYS A 322 24.64 23.88 34.61
N ASN A 323 24.97 22.95 33.71
CA ASN A 323 25.28 23.26 32.31
C ASN A 323 24.06 23.79 31.54
N SER A 324 22.86 23.33 31.87
CA SER A 324 21.62 23.84 31.27
C SER A 324 21.32 25.26 31.75
N LEU A 325 21.50 25.53 33.05
CA LEU A 325 21.35 26.86 33.65
C LEU A 325 22.43 27.84 33.21
N SER A 326 23.66 27.42 32.93
CA SER A 326 24.68 28.34 32.41
C SER A 326 24.31 28.89 31.03
N LYS A 327 23.59 28.11 30.21
CA LYS A 327 23.05 28.55 28.92
C LYS A 327 21.84 29.48 29.10
N ASN A 328 20.95 29.19 30.04
CA ASN A 328 19.74 29.97 30.33
C ASN A 328 19.59 30.24 31.84
N PRO A 329 20.29 31.24 32.40
CA PRO A 329 20.37 31.46 33.86
C PRO A 329 19.05 31.81 34.54
N GLN A 330 18.06 32.29 33.78
CA GLN A 330 16.76 32.71 34.32
C GLN A 330 15.64 31.70 34.10
N ASN A 331 15.95 30.47 33.65
CA ASN A 331 14.93 29.45 33.44
C ASN A 331 14.36 28.96 34.80
N PRO A 332 13.10 29.29 35.16
CA PRO A 332 12.54 28.97 36.48
C PRO A 332 12.35 27.47 36.68
N LEU A 333 12.01 26.73 35.63
CA LEU A 333 11.86 25.27 35.68
C LEU A 333 13.21 24.60 35.97
N MET A 334 14.29 25.00 35.30
CA MET A 334 15.61 24.42 35.57
C MET A 334 16.13 24.76 36.96
N LYS A 335 15.88 25.98 37.47
CA LYS A 335 16.18 26.34 38.87
C LYS A 335 15.38 25.48 39.85
N PHE A 336 14.09 25.25 39.57
CA PHE A 336 13.24 24.39 40.39
C PHE A 336 13.76 22.94 40.43
N LEU A 337 14.07 22.36 39.27
CA LEU A 337 14.63 21.00 39.17
C LEU A 337 15.97 20.88 39.91
N LEU A 338 16.86 21.87 39.76
CA LEU A 338 18.14 21.90 40.48
C LEU A 338 17.94 22.02 42.00
N GLY A 339 17.05 22.91 42.45
CA GLY A 339 16.74 23.07 43.87
C GLY A 339 16.11 21.81 44.48
N LYS A 340 15.23 21.13 43.73
CA LYS A 340 14.66 19.83 44.11
C LYS A 340 15.75 18.76 44.25
N LEU A 341 16.71 18.72 43.34
CA LEU A 341 17.84 17.79 43.42
C LEU A 341 18.75 18.11 44.61
N TYR A 342 19.10 19.37 44.84
CA TYR A 342 19.86 19.77 46.03
C TYR A 342 19.17 19.37 47.33
N TYR A 343 17.86 19.60 47.43
CA TYR A 343 17.07 19.16 48.58
C TYR A 343 17.16 17.64 48.78
N ARG A 344 17.04 16.86 47.70
CA ARG A 344 17.15 15.39 47.75
C ARG A 344 18.55 14.92 48.18
N LEU A 345 19.59 15.67 47.85
CA LEU A 345 20.98 15.40 48.22
C LEU A 345 21.38 16.01 49.57
N GLU A 346 20.41 16.52 50.34
CA GLU A 346 20.60 17.22 51.62
C GLU A 346 21.51 18.46 51.57
N MET A 347 21.70 19.04 50.38
CA MET A 347 22.38 20.31 50.17
C MET A 347 21.40 21.47 50.45
N ILE A 348 21.04 21.65 51.73
CA ILE A 348 19.92 22.50 52.15
C ILE A 348 20.13 23.98 51.80
N ASP A 349 21.35 24.50 51.97
CA ASP A 349 21.65 25.91 51.70
C ASP A 349 21.63 26.22 50.19
N ASP A 350 22.26 25.37 49.37
CA ASP A 350 22.23 25.49 47.90
C ASP A 350 20.80 25.38 47.36
N ALA A 351 19.99 24.47 47.90
CA ALA A 351 18.58 24.34 47.55
C ALA A 351 17.81 25.62 47.87
N PHE A 352 18.03 26.18 49.06
CA PHE A 352 17.36 27.41 49.51
C PHE A 352 17.73 28.61 48.63
N GLU A 353 19.02 28.82 48.37
CA GLU A 353 19.50 29.91 47.51
C GLU A 353 18.93 29.77 46.08
N THR A 354 19.01 28.57 45.51
CA THR A 354 18.53 28.34 44.14
C THR A 354 17.03 28.59 44.01
N LEU A 355 16.21 28.07 44.93
CA LEU A 355 14.75 28.20 44.86
C LEU A 355 14.26 29.61 45.18
N THR A 356 14.92 30.33 46.10
CA THR A 356 14.58 31.74 46.39
C THR A 356 14.92 32.68 45.24
N SER A 357 15.86 32.30 44.38
CA SER A 357 16.21 33.05 43.16
C SER A 357 15.22 32.88 42.00
N ILE A 358 14.19 32.04 42.15
CA ILE A 358 13.16 31.84 41.13
C ILE A 358 12.23 33.04 41.14
N ASP A 359 12.29 33.85 40.08
CA ASP A 359 11.27 34.85 39.83
C ASP A 359 9.97 34.15 39.45
N THR A 360 8.97 34.26 40.32
CA THR A 360 7.66 33.65 40.09
C THR A 360 6.82 34.46 39.11
N GLY A 361 7.16 35.73 38.82
CA GLY A 361 6.42 36.58 37.87
C GLY A 361 4.91 36.72 38.18
N GLY A 362 4.51 36.46 39.42
CA GLY A 362 3.11 36.39 39.84
C GLY A 362 2.39 35.07 39.50
N ALA A 363 3.04 34.12 38.82
CA ALA A 363 2.50 32.80 38.55
C ALA A 363 2.51 31.91 39.81
N ALA A 364 1.48 31.09 39.93
CA ALA A 364 1.26 30.24 41.09
C ALA A 364 1.97 28.89 40.90
N TYR A 365 2.97 28.59 41.75
CA TYR A 365 3.72 27.33 41.74
C TYR A 365 3.55 26.59 43.07
N PRO A 366 2.50 25.76 43.22
CA PRO A 366 2.25 25.01 44.46
C PRO A 366 3.44 24.14 44.87
N ASP A 367 4.07 23.46 43.90
CA ASP A 367 5.20 22.56 44.14
C ASP A 367 6.44 23.31 44.65
N LEU A 368 6.67 24.53 44.18
CA LEU A 368 7.74 25.40 44.68
C LEU A 368 7.50 25.77 46.15
N HIS A 369 6.29 26.22 46.48
CA HIS A 369 5.91 26.55 47.85
C HIS A 369 5.97 25.33 48.78
N GLN A 370 5.53 24.16 48.30
CA GLN A 370 5.66 22.91 49.05
C GLN A 370 7.13 22.57 49.34
N LEU A 371 8.02 22.73 48.36
CA LEU A 371 9.45 22.46 48.53
C LEU A 371 10.13 23.49 49.45
N MET A 372 9.76 24.77 49.33
CA MET A 372 10.21 25.85 50.23
C MET A 372 9.77 25.60 51.67
N GLY A 373 8.54 25.16 51.89
CA GLY A 373 8.05 24.77 53.22
C GLY A 373 8.86 23.62 53.82
N LYS A 374 9.17 22.59 53.02
CA LYS A 374 10.04 21.47 53.44
C LYS A 374 11.47 21.94 53.80
N LEU A 375 12.02 22.90 53.06
CA LEU A 375 13.33 23.50 53.37
C LEU A 375 13.30 24.30 54.68
N TYR A 376 12.27 25.10 54.91
CA TYR A 376 12.12 25.85 56.17
C TYR A 376 12.01 24.92 57.38
N ILE A 377 11.36 23.75 57.25
CA ILE A 377 11.39 22.70 58.30
C ILE A 377 12.82 22.25 58.57
N LYS A 378 13.59 21.89 57.53
CA LYS A 378 14.99 21.44 57.69
C LYS A 378 15.88 22.53 58.32
N ARG A 379 15.54 23.81 58.16
CA ARG A 379 16.21 24.96 58.79
C ARG A 379 15.62 25.40 60.14
N ASN A 380 14.69 24.63 60.71
CA ASN A 380 14.01 24.91 61.98
C ASN A 380 13.22 26.24 62.00
N GLN A 381 12.72 26.71 60.85
CA GLN A 381 11.91 27.92 60.70
C GLN A 381 10.43 27.55 60.48
N ILE A 382 9.80 27.02 61.53
CA ILE A 382 8.46 26.41 61.44
C ILE A 382 7.39 27.41 60.99
N ASP A 383 7.42 28.66 61.48
CA ASP A 383 6.43 29.68 61.11
C ASP A 383 6.44 30.00 59.60
N ARG A 384 7.64 30.08 59.02
CA ARG A 384 7.80 30.29 57.57
C ARG A 384 7.39 29.05 56.78
N ALA A 385 7.68 27.85 57.29
CA ALA A 385 7.22 26.62 56.67
C ALA A 385 5.69 26.57 56.58
N VAL A 386 4.99 26.90 57.67
CA VAL A 386 3.53 26.98 57.71
C VAL A 386 3.01 28.01 56.71
N TYR A 387 3.65 29.16 56.61
CA TYR A 387 3.30 30.19 55.62
C TYR A 387 3.40 29.67 54.18
N GLU A 388 4.51 29.03 53.82
CA GLU A 388 4.71 28.47 52.47
C GLU A 388 3.71 27.34 52.16
N PHE A 389 3.41 26.45 53.11
CA PHE A 389 2.40 25.40 52.89
C PHE A 389 1.00 25.97 52.71
N LYS A 390 0.63 27.03 53.44
CA LYS A 390 -0.65 27.72 53.23
C LYS A 390 -0.74 28.27 51.81
N ARG A 391 0.32 28.93 51.33
CA ARG A 391 0.39 29.41 49.94
C ARG A 391 0.25 28.28 48.93
N ALA A 392 0.86 27.11 49.18
CA ALA A 392 0.71 25.96 48.31
C ALA A 392 -0.75 25.44 48.24
N LEU A 393 -1.50 25.53 49.34
CA LEU A 393 -2.89 25.05 49.45
C LEU A 393 -3.92 26.06 48.93
N ASP A 394 -3.68 27.36 49.08
CA ASP A 394 -4.57 28.42 48.60
C ASP A 394 -4.65 28.46 47.07
N ILE A 395 -3.67 27.86 46.39
CA ILE A 395 -3.65 27.69 44.94
C ILE A 395 -4.43 26.40 44.60
N TYR A 396 -5.76 26.48 44.70
CA TYR A 396 -6.66 25.37 44.34
C TYR A 396 -6.74 25.20 42.81
N LYS A 397 -5.69 24.64 42.20
CA LYS A 397 -5.78 23.98 40.89
C LYS A 397 -5.66 22.48 41.13
N PRO A 398 -6.70 21.68 40.85
CA PRO A 398 -6.63 20.24 41.01
C PRO A 398 -5.51 19.68 40.14
N VAL A 399 -4.61 18.94 40.80
CA VAL A 399 -3.59 18.01 40.30
C VAL A 399 -3.34 18.11 38.80
N PHE A 400 -2.26 18.81 38.43
CA PHE A 400 -1.65 18.66 37.12
C PHE A 400 -1.27 17.18 36.94
N SER A 401 -2.05 16.43 36.18
CA SER A 401 -1.46 15.29 35.49
C SER A 401 -0.40 15.87 34.56
N LEU A 402 0.86 15.47 34.70
CA LEU A 402 1.89 15.75 33.71
C LEU A 402 1.39 15.15 32.38
N SER A 403 0.75 15.99 31.56
CA SER A 403 0.22 15.58 30.28
C SER A 403 1.20 15.93 29.18
N TYR A 404 1.07 15.20 28.09
CA TYR A 404 1.81 15.41 26.87
C TYR A 404 0.88 16.04 25.85
N ARG A 405 1.29 17.15 25.26
CA ARG A 405 0.56 17.80 24.17
C ARG A 405 1.26 17.51 22.85
N CYS A 406 0.52 17.06 21.85
CA CYS A 406 1.02 16.94 20.49
C CYS A 406 1.18 18.34 19.87
N LYS A 407 2.39 18.71 19.45
CA LYS A 407 2.66 20.02 18.82
C LYS A 407 1.97 20.20 17.45
N ASP A 408 1.58 19.10 16.81
CA ASP A 408 0.98 19.10 15.48
C ASP A 408 -0.55 19.21 15.51
N CYS A 409 -1.23 18.51 16.43
CA CYS A 409 -2.70 18.49 16.48
C CYS A 409 -3.30 18.98 17.80
N GLY A 410 -2.47 19.34 18.79
CA GLY A 410 -2.92 19.83 20.09
C GLY A 410 -3.49 18.77 21.02
N TYR A 411 -3.61 17.50 20.58
CA TYR A 411 -4.14 16.41 21.41
C TYR A 411 -3.30 16.20 22.67
N THR A 412 -3.97 16.10 23.82
CA THR A 412 -3.35 15.85 25.12
C THR A 412 -3.48 14.39 25.53
N SER A 413 -2.43 13.84 26.13
CA SER A 413 -2.34 12.46 26.61
C SER A 413 -1.74 12.43 28.01
N SER A 414 -2.20 11.54 28.88
CA SER A 414 -1.56 11.27 30.18
C SER A 414 -0.30 10.42 30.04
N GLU A 415 -0.20 9.64 28.96
CA GLU A 415 0.94 8.77 28.68
C GLU A 415 1.74 9.30 27.49
N TRP A 416 3.05 9.18 27.57
CA TRP A 416 3.93 9.51 26.47
C TRP A 416 4.03 8.34 25.49
N SER A 417 3.93 8.64 24.20
CA SER A 417 4.21 7.68 23.14
C SER A 417 5.04 8.33 22.03
N GLY A 418 5.77 7.53 21.27
CA GLY A 418 6.54 8.04 20.13
C GLY A 418 5.69 8.47 18.93
N ARG A 419 4.40 8.10 18.92
CA ARG A 419 3.45 8.35 17.82
C ARG A 419 2.13 8.87 18.37
N CYS A 420 1.70 10.05 17.92
CA CYS A 420 0.45 10.64 18.39
C CYS A 420 -0.75 9.73 18.10
N THR A 421 -1.53 9.42 19.12
CA THR A 421 -2.70 8.53 19.00
C THR A 421 -3.79 9.14 18.11
N ASN A 422 -3.90 10.48 18.08
CA ASN A 422 -4.87 11.23 17.29
C ASN A 422 -4.42 11.46 15.84
N CYS A 423 -3.32 12.19 15.61
CA CYS A 423 -2.88 12.55 14.25
C CYS A 423 -1.90 11.55 13.61
N LYS A 424 -1.51 10.49 14.32
CA LYS A 424 -0.63 9.42 13.85
C LYS A 424 0.79 9.85 13.44
N LYS A 425 1.17 11.11 13.66
CA LYS A 425 2.53 11.63 13.42
C LYS A 425 3.49 11.29 14.56
N TRP A 426 4.74 11.05 14.21
CA TRP A 426 5.81 10.68 15.13
C TRP A 426 6.55 11.87 15.72
N SER A 427 7.14 11.67 16.91
CA SER A 427 8.01 12.66 17.57
C SER A 427 7.37 14.05 17.73
N THR A 428 6.06 14.07 18.03
CA THR A 428 5.26 15.29 18.14
C THR A 428 4.89 15.68 19.57
N TYR A 429 4.93 14.75 20.53
CA TYR A 429 4.59 15.06 21.92
C TYR A 429 5.68 15.90 22.60
N GLN A 430 5.23 16.92 23.32
CA GLN A 430 6.01 17.72 24.27
C GLN A 430 5.28 17.74 25.62
N PHE A 431 5.98 18.05 26.70
CA PHE A 431 5.31 18.26 27.98
C PHE A 431 4.35 19.46 27.88
N ASP A 432 3.15 19.29 28.41
CA ASP A 432 2.18 20.35 28.62
C ASP A 432 2.47 20.97 30.00
N LEU A 433 3.41 21.93 30.01
CA LEU A 433 3.92 22.59 31.22
C LEU A 433 3.06 23.79 31.63
#